data_AF-A0A6A3VWC8-F1
#
_entry.id   AF-A0A6A3VWC8-F1
#
_cell.length_a   1.000
_cell.length_b   1.000
_cell.length_c   1.000
_cell.angle_alpha   90.00
_cell.angle_beta   90.00
_cell.angle_gamma   90.00
#
_symmetry.space_group_name_H-M   'P 1'
#
loop_
_entity.id
_entity.type
_entity.pdbx_description
1 polymer ?
#
loop_
_entity_poly.entity_id
_entity_poly.type
_entity_poly.pdbx_seq_one_letter_code
_entity_poly.pdbx_strand_id
1 'polypeptide(L)'
;MVVNFNLESPLNVASVHENAHGETGVISFASGHMRAMQDRFPEVIQMDCTQQTNQYNYQLLTIVAMDQYGNGQPVQYPLIETNHDWHMAKCMDHIKRANEHWRFVRIVIADKDMRDVDIIRKKFPEARVLLCHFHVIKWLHETIRKSTKYGVYEEDVLSQMKHTITNMTYARTPEAYTSHRDEFKSLAHREDRTELWDYFVKNWDECCEMWGMTYRIGLPHFGNHTNNRVESLFGKLKRYLKGHLTMRANLKVLLAYQRRKEEEYTAKVEMPGTLRDVSYCEQMNIALGTTTRWVAAAIKTQYDVAADDSIADNYAFKDNGTTVTVQCDDRKYTLEKEGWTCNCEFAQTMKLPCRHAMAYRKTCGNPLIIPFSSISPRHVQVSPMWFGQSRLSQDELTEVEQPFVAKVFKKKPRAVAGVLSDAEKYRRAEKAFGRIRGELAQLPD
;
A
#
# COMPACT_ATOMS: atom_id res chain seq x y z
N MET A 1 1.25 10.85 -28.19
CA MET A 1 1.82 9.94 -27.17
C MET A 1 0.77 9.48 -26.16
N VAL A 2 0.12 10.37 -25.40
CA VAL A 2 -0.98 9.95 -24.50
C VAL A 2 -2.19 9.43 -25.28
N VAL A 3 -2.52 10.09 -26.41
CA VAL A 3 -3.52 9.61 -27.37
C VAL A 3 -3.10 8.26 -27.96
N ASN A 4 -1.85 8.14 -28.44
CA ASN A 4 -1.33 6.88 -28.99
C ASN A 4 -1.40 5.74 -27.96
N PHE A 5 -1.13 5.99 -26.68
CA PHE A 5 -1.23 4.98 -25.63
C PHE A 5 -2.65 4.38 -25.54
N ASN A 6 -3.70 5.19 -25.68
CA ASN A 6 -5.09 4.70 -25.73
C ASN A 6 -5.40 3.95 -27.03
N LEU A 7 -4.76 4.32 -28.14
CA LEU A 7 -4.95 3.66 -29.43
C LEU A 7 -4.19 2.33 -29.54
N GLU A 8 -3.08 2.19 -28.81
CA GLU A 8 -2.27 0.97 -28.76
C GLU A 8 -3.05 -0.25 -28.25
N SER A 9 -4.03 -0.04 -27.37
CA SER A 9 -4.91 -1.10 -26.90
C SER A 9 -6.22 -0.51 -26.37
N PRO A 10 -7.38 -1.12 -26.66
CA PRO A 10 -8.66 -0.71 -26.06
C PRO A 10 -8.67 -0.87 -24.54
N LEU A 11 -7.72 -1.63 -23.99
CA LEU A 11 -7.56 -1.79 -22.55
C LEU A 11 -6.71 -0.68 -21.91
N ASN A 12 -6.03 0.16 -22.69
CA ASN A 12 -5.26 1.26 -22.14
C ASN A 12 -6.14 2.46 -21.85
N VAL A 13 -5.87 3.12 -20.72
CA VAL A 13 -6.63 4.27 -20.25
C VAL A 13 -5.67 5.35 -19.83
N ALA A 14 -5.68 6.48 -20.53
CA ALA A 14 -4.96 7.68 -20.18
C ALA A 14 -5.90 8.90 -20.12
N SER A 15 -5.60 9.86 -19.25
CA SER A 15 -6.28 11.16 -19.21
C SER A 15 -5.27 12.29 -19.03
N VAL A 16 -5.59 13.42 -19.63
CA VAL A 16 -4.89 14.70 -19.46
C VAL A 16 -5.93 15.69 -18.97
N HIS A 17 -5.63 16.39 -17.88
CA HIS A 17 -6.49 17.41 -17.32
C HIS A 17 -5.74 18.73 -17.27
N GLU A 18 -6.34 19.77 -17.85
CA GLU A 18 -5.82 21.13 -17.82
C GLU A 18 -6.33 21.88 -16.59
N ASN A 19 -5.47 22.72 -16.02
CA ASN A 19 -5.81 23.62 -14.94
C ASN A 19 -6.56 24.85 -15.50
N ALA A 20 -7.03 25.74 -14.62
CA ALA A 20 -7.77 26.93 -15.03
C ALA A 20 -7.00 27.90 -15.95
N HIS A 21 -5.67 27.75 -16.05
CA HIS A 21 -4.80 28.56 -16.90
C HIS A 21 -4.52 27.88 -18.26
N GLY A 22 -5.15 26.74 -18.56
CA GLY A 22 -4.90 25.96 -19.77
C GLY A 22 -3.57 25.20 -19.76
N GLU A 23 -2.89 25.11 -18.61
CA GLU A 23 -1.68 24.31 -18.47
C GLU A 23 -2.05 22.88 -18.08
N THR A 24 -1.27 21.89 -18.53
CA THR A 24 -1.52 20.48 -18.18
C THR A 24 -1.29 20.23 -16.70
N GLY A 25 -2.33 20.18 -15.87
CA GLY A 25 -2.20 19.98 -14.43
C GLY A 25 -1.97 18.50 -14.03
N VAL A 26 -2.64 17.56 -14.70
CA VAL A 26 -2.54 16.13 -14.39
C VAL A 26 -2.46 15.30 -15.67
N ILE A 27 -1.48 14.39 -15.72
CA ILE A 27 -1.41 13.32 -16.74
C ILE A 27 -1.45 12.00 -15.99
N SER A 28 -2.48 11.19 -16.23
CA SER A 28 -2.62 9.87 -15.62
C SER A 28 -2.71 8.80 -16.70
N PHE A 29 -2.09 7.66 -16.48
CA PHE A 29 -2.28 6.50 -17.35
C PHE A 29 -2.23 5.18 -16.58
N ALA A 30 -2.98 4.21 -17.11
CA ALA A 30 -3.07 2.83 -16.67
C ALA A 30 -3.14 1.93 -17.91
N SER A 31 -2.23 0.95 -18.02
CA SER A 31 -2.28 -0.04 -19.10
C SER A 31 -3.36 -1.10 -18.84
N GLY A 32 -3.70 -1.90 -19.85
CA GLY A 32 -4.57 -3.06 -19.67
C GLY A 32 -4.09 -4.02 -18.57
N HIS A 33 -2.77 -4.23 -18.47
CA HIS A 33 -2.19 -5.04 -17.41
C HIS A 33 -2.36 -4.39 -16.03
N MET A 34 -2.08 -3.09 -15.89
CA MET A 34 -2.28 -2.36 -14.64
C MET A 34 -3.72 -2.49 -14.12
N ARG A 35 -4.68 -2.36 -15.03
CA ARG A 35 -6.10 -2.51 -14.73
C ARG A 35 -6.43 -3.92 -14.25
N ALA A 36 -5.95 -4.93 -14.97
CA ALA A 36 -6.13 -6.33 -14.57
C ALA A 36 -5.52 -6.64 -13.19
N MET A 37 -4.40 -6.01 -12.82
CA MET A 37 -3.83 -6.16 -11.48
C MET A 37 -4.74 -5.55 -10.40
N GLN A 38 -5.25 -4.34 -10.63
CA GLN A 38 -6.18 -3.68 -9.71
C GLN A 38 -7.50 -4.45 -9.58
N ASP A 39 -8.10 -4.87 -10.69
CA ASP A 39 -9.40 -5.55 -10.69
C ASP A 39 -9.33 -6.94 -10.04
N ARG A 40 -8.15 -7.58 -10.03
CA ARG A 40 -7.93 -8.89 -9.41
C ARG A 40 -7.71 -8.82 -7.89
N PHE A 41 -7.05 -7.77 -7.41
CA PHE A 41 -6.82 -7.51 -5.98
C PHE A 41 -7.22 -6.09 -5.59
N PRO A 42 -8.52 -5.75 -5.66
CA PRO A 42 -8.98 -4.37 -5.52
C PRO A 42 -8.94 -3.86 -4.08
N GLU A 43 -8.92 -4.74 -3.07
CA GLU A 43 -9.18 -4.34 -1.68
C GLU A 43 -8.15 -3.38 -1.10
N VAL A 44 -6.89 -3.45 -1.55
CA VAL A 44 -5.79 -2.65 -1.01
C VAL A 44 -5.06 -1.93 -2.12
N ILE A 45 -5.05 -0.60 -2.04
CA ILE A 45 -4.17 0.24 -2.84
C ILE A 45 -3.20 0.99 -1.95
N GLN A 46 -1.96 1.13 -2.42
CA GLN A 46 -0.93 1.93 -1.77
C GLN A 46 -0.58 3.08 -2.68
N MET A 47 -0.38 4.26 -2.11
CA MET A 47 0.01 5.42 -2.90
C MET A 47 1.10 6.21 -2.21
N ASP A 48 2.01 6.72 -3.03
CA ASP A 48 3.01 7.68 -2.62
C ASP A 48 3.45 8.47 -3.84
N CYS A 49 4.14 9.58 -3.62
CA CYS A 49 4.59 10.48 -4.65
C CYS A 49 6.08 10.74 -4.51
N THR A 50 6.70 11.01 -5.65
CA THR A 50 8.12 11.32 -5.67
C THR A 50 8.43 12.49 -6.59
N GLN A 51 9.43 13.27 -6.20
CA GLN A 51 9.86 14.47 -6.93
C GLN A 51 11.15 14.22 -7.73
N GLN A 52 11.58 15.24 -8.48
CA GLN A 52 12.83 15.26 -9.25
C GLN A 52 12.89 14.21 -10.37
N THR A 53 11.74 13.87 -10.94
CA THR A 53 11.63 12.91 -12.04
C THR A 53 11.72 13.58 -13.41
N ASN A 54 11.44 14.88 -13.50
CA ASN A 54 11.39 15.67 -14.73
C ASN A 54 11.83 17.13 -14.49
N GLN A 55 12.14 17.85 -15.57
CA GLN A 55 12.62 19.24 -15.52
C GLN A 55 11.58 20.30 -15.14
N TYR A 56 10.30 19.93 -15.16
CA TYR A 56 9.17 20.82 -14.87
C TYR A 56 8.69 20.71 -13.42
N ASN A 57 9.40 19.97 -12.56
CA ASN A 57 9.07 19.74 -11.15
C ASN A 57 7.72 19.06 -10.88
N TYR A 58 7.10 18.42 -11.88
CA TYR A 58 5.90 17.61 -11.63
C TYR A 58 6.26 16.47 -10.68
N GLN A 59 5.34 16.15 -9.78
CA GLN A 59 5.47 15.01 -8.89
C GLN A 59 4.93 13.78 -9.60
N LEU A 60 5.65 12.66 -9.50
CA LEU A 60 5.14 11.36 -9.93
C LEU A 60 4.47 10.70 -8.74
N LEU A 61 3.14 10.74 -8.71
CA LEU A 61 2.32 9.87 -7.88
C LEU A 61 2.38 8.46 -8.48
N THR A 62 2.35 7.43 -7.66
CA THR A 62 2.17 6.07 -8.15
C THR A 62 1.26 5.32 -7.22
N ILE A 63 0.24 4.69 -7.80
CA ILE A 63 -0.66 3.79 -7.08
C ILE A 63 -0.18 2.37 -7.37
N VAL A 64 -0.04 1.57 -6.32
CA VAL A 64 0.43 0.18 -6.36
C VAL A 64 -0.63 -0.71 -5.72
N ALA A 65 -0.99 -1.78 -6.40
CA ALA A 65 -1.76 -2.89 -5.85
C ALA A 65 -0.86 -4.11 -5.64
N MET A 66 -1.38 -5.14 -4.99
CA MET A 66 -0.67 -6.39 -4.78
C MET A 66 -1.06 -7.40 -5.87
N ASP A 67 -0.10 -8.18 -6.37
CA ASP A 67 -0.39 -9.32 -7.24
C ASP A 67 -0.61 -10.64 -6.48
N GLN A 68 -0.97 -11.69 -7.22
CA GLN A 68 -1.20 -13.03 -6.68
C GLN A 68 0.01 -13.65 -5.97
N TYR A 69 1.21 -13.11 -6.17
CA TYR A 69 2.46 -13.56 -5.54
C TYR A 69 2.86 -12.68 -4.35
N GLY A 70 2.01 -11.74 -3.93
CA GLY A 70 2.30 -10.80 -2.85
C GLY A 70 3.22 -9.64 -3.25
N ASN A 71 3.58 -9.48 -4.53
CA ASN A 71 4.44 -8.39 -4.98
C ASN A 71 3.62 -7.13 -5.28
N GLY A 72 4.24 -5.96 -5.12
CA GLY A 72 3.62 -4.70 -5.55
C GLY A 72 3.70 -4.52 -7.05
N GLN A 73 2.56 -4.29 -7.69
CA GLN A 73 2.45 -3.91 -9.09
C GLN A 73 1.91 -2.49 -9.22
N PRO A 74 2.56 -1.62 -10.01
CA PRO A 74 1.98 -0.32 -10.36
C PRO A 74 0.63 -0.53 -11.06
N VAL A 75 -0.38 0.23 -10.66
CA VAL A 75 -1.72 0.20 -11.27
C VAL A 75 -2.12 1.55 -11.87
N GLN A 76 -1.40 2.62 -11.53
CA GLN A 76 -1.58 3.93 -12.13
C GLN A 76 -0.33 4.79 -11.93
N TYR A 77 0.02 5.57 -12.96
CA TYR A 77 1.04 6.61 -12.88
C TYR A 77 0.48 8.00 -13.16
N PRO A 78 0.19 8.80 -12.11
CA PRO A 78 -0.10 10.21 -12.29
C PRO A 78 1.13 11.09 -12.19
N LEU A 79 1.29 11.97 -13.16
CA LEU A 79 2.19 13.12 -13.11
C LEU A 79 1.33 14.35 -12.77
N ILE A 80 1.57 14.91 -11.59
CA ILE A 80 0.81 16.05 -11.06
C ILE A 80 1.70 17.28 -10.98
N GLU A 81 1.18 18.42 -11.45
CA GLU A 81 1.87 19.71 -11.38
C GLU A 81 2.15 20.09 -9.91
N THR A 82 1.14 19.91 -9.06
CA THR A 82 1.16 20.24 -7.63
C THR A 82 0.31 19.25 -6.82
N ASN A 83 0.55 19.17 -5.51
CA ASN A 83 -0.28 18.35 -4.59
C ASN A 83 -1.43 19.18 -4.01
N HIS A 84 -2.38 19.57 -4.87
CA HIS A 84 -3.60 20.28 -4.48
C HIS A 84 -4.83 19.43 -4.71
N ASP A 85 -5.94 19.81 -4.06
CA ASP A 85 -7.13 18.98 -3.97
C ASP A 85 -7.69 18.53 -5.33
N TRP A 86 -7.71 19.45 -6.29
CA TRP A 86 -8.14 19.18 -7.65
C TRP A 86 -7.27 18.11 -8.33
N HIS A 87 -5.95 18.14 -8.13
CA HIS A 87 -5.02 17.20 -8.75
C HIS A 87 -5.25 15.79 -8.22
N MET A 88 -5.30 15.63 -6.90
CA MET A 88 -5.54 14.34 -6.27
C MET A 88 -6.93 13.81 -6.64
N ALA A 89 -7.95 14.67 -6.70
CA ALA A 89 -9.28 14.30 -7.16
C ALA A 89 -9.27 13.74 -8.60
N LYS A 90 -8.51 14.35 -9.52
CA LYS A 90 -8.34 13.83 -10.89
C LYS A 90 -7.58 12.50 -10.93
N CYS A 91 -6.58 12.32 -10.08
CA CYS A 91 -5.91 11.02 -9.93
C CYS A 91 -6.89 9.92 -9.48
N MET A 92 -7.76 10.22 -8.52
CA MET A 92 -8.77 9.29 -8.02
C MET A 92 -9.93 9.07 -9.00
N ASP A 93 -10.29 10.08 -9.81
CA ASP A 93 -11.28 9.90 -10.88
C ASP A 93 -10.74 9.01 -12.00
N HIS A 94 -9.43 9.07 -12.27
CA HIS A 94 -8.80 8.21 -13.26
C HIS A 94 -8.91 6.73 -12.89
N ILE A 95 -8.58 6.34 -11.65
CA ILE A 95 -8.63 4.94 -11.22
C ILE A 95 -10.07 4.39 -11.29
N LYS A 96 -11.07 5.22 -10.95
CA LYS A 96 -12.49 4.85 -11.06
C LYS A 96 -12.95 4.66 -12.49
N ARG A 97 -12.46 5.50 -13.40
CA ARG A 97 -12.74 5.38 -14.83
C ARG A 97 -12.04 4.17 -15.45
N ALA A 98 -10.84 3.85 -14.97
CA ALA A 98 -10.03 2.78 -15.53
C ALA A 98 -10.42 1.38 -15.03
N ASN A 99 -10.99 1.24 -13.83
CA ASN A 99 -11.20 -0.06 -13.19
C ASN A 99 -12.66 -0.22 -12.77
N GLU A 100 -13.32 -1.32 -13.16
CA GLU A 100 -14.73 -1.56 -12.82
C GLU A 100 -14.89 -1.89 -11.33
N HIS A 101 -13.89 -2.56 -10.75
CA HIS A 101 -13.90 -3.00 -9.35
C HIS A 101 -13.39 -1.96 -8.36
N TRP A 102 -13.30 -0.67 -8.75
CA TRP A 102 -12.87 0.41 -7.86
C TRP A 102 -13.70 0.50 -6.57
N ARG A 103 -14.96 0.06 -6.60
CA ARG A 103 -15.86 0.04 -5.43
C ARG A 103 -15.46 -1.00 -4.39
N PHE A 104 -14.69 -2.02 -4.77
CA PHE A 104 -14.19 -3.04 -3.86
C PHE A 104 -12.92 -2.63 -3.12
N VAL A 105 -12.38 -1.43 -3.38
CA VAL A 105 -11.31 -0.86 -2.54
C VAL A 105 -11.84 -0.72 -1.11
N ARG A 106 -11.14 -1.33 -0.16
CA ARG A 106 -11.46 -1.29 1.27
C ARG A 106 -10.40 -0.57 2.08
N ILE A 107 -9.18 -0.49 1.56
CA ILE A 107 -8.03 0.10 2.24
C ILE A 107 -7.21 0.94 1.26
N VAL A 108 -6.91 2.17 1.66
CA VAL A 108 -5.92 3.02 0.98
C VAL A 108 -4.77 3.30 1.95
N ILE A 109 -3.57 2.84 1.63
CA ILE A 109 -2.37 3.10 2.43
C ILE A 109 -1.63 4.29 1.83
N ALA A 110 -1.50 5.37 2.60
CA ALA A 110 -0.87 6.62 2.17
C ALA A 110 0.09 7.16 3.24
N ASP A 111 0.84 8.20 2.87
CA ASP A 111 1.56 9.04 3.83
C ASP A 111 0.59 10.00 4.55
N LYS A 112 1.01 10.61 5.66
CA LYS A 112 0.20 11.56 6.43
C LYS A 112 0.19 12.94 5.74
N ASP A 113 -0.66 13.09 4.72
CA ASP A 113 -1.11 14.39 4.22
C ASP A 113 -2.63 14.46 4.37
N MET A 114 -3.12 15.21 5.37
CA MET A 114 -4.54 15.20 5.72
C MET A 114 -5.45 15.73 4.59
N ARG A 115 -4.93 16.61 3.71
CA ARG A 115 -5.70 17.04 2.53
C ARG A 115 -5.90 15.89 1.57
N ASP A 116 -4.86 15.11 1.32
CA ASP A 116 -4.95 13.92 0.48
C ASP A 116 -5.91 12.90 1.10
N VAL A 117 -5.85 12.69 2.43
CA VAL A 117 -6.75 11.81 3.17
C VAL A 117 -8.21 12.20 2.97
N ASP A 118 -8.55 13.49 3.10
CA ASP A 118 -9.93 13.96 2.95
C ASP A 118 -10.47 13.75 1.54
N ILE A 119 -9.64 13.94 0.53
CA ILE A 119 -10.00 13.71 -0.87
C ILE A 119 -10.20 12.21 -1.12
N ILE A 120 -9.31 11.37 -0.59
CA ILE A 120 -9.44 9.92 -0.70
C ILE A 120 -10.73 9.46 -0.03
N ARG A 121 -11.06 9.93 1.17
CA ARG A 121 -12.32 9.60 1.86
C ARG A 121 -13.54 10.01 1.05
N LYS A 122 -13.53 11.19 0.43
CA LYS A 122 -14.61 11.65 -0.47
C LYS A 122 -14.74 10.78 -1.73
N LYS A 123 -13.61 10.33 -2.28
CA LYS A 123 -13.59 9.53 -3.52
C LYS A 123 -13.85 8.04 -3.24
N PHE A 124 -13.42 7.50 -2.11
CA PHE A 124 -13.59 6.10 -1.71
C PHE A 124 -14.27 6.00 -0.36
N PRO A 125 -15.58 6.29 -0.28
CA PRO A 125 -16.31 6.31 0.99
C PRO A 125 -16.36 4.93 1.67
N GLU A 126 -16.27 3.84 0.90
CA GLU A 126 -16.21 2.47 1.43
C GLU A 126 -14.80 2.05 1.88
N ALA A 127 -13.78 2.86 1.61
CA ALA A 127 -12.40 2.54 1.95
C ALA A 127 -11.93 3.26 3.21
N ARG A 128 -11.20 2.54 4.04
CA ARG A 128 -10.48 3.13 5.18
C ARG A 128 -9.11 3.61 4.72
N VAL A 129 -8.78 4.86 5.05
CA VAL A 129 -7.44 5.38 4.84
C VAL A 129 -6.56 5.01 6.03
N LEU A 130 -5.43 4.37 5.73
CA LEU A 130 -4.45 3.91 6.70
C LEU A 130 -3.12 4.62 6.44
N LEU A 131 -2.49 5.13 7.49
CA LEU A 131 -1.15 5.72 7.38
C LEU A 131 -0.09 4.63 7.32
N CYS A 132 0.98 4.84 6.58
CA CYS A 132 2.11 3.92 6.58
C CYS A 132 2.76 3.87 7.99
N HIS A 133 2.83 2.69 8.62
CA HIS A 133 3.47 2.54 9.95
C HIS A 133 4.92 3.03 9.95
N PHE A 134 5.66 2.82 8.85
CA PHE A 134 7.04 3.29 8.74
C PHE A 134 7.12 4.82 8.83
N HIS A 135 6.22 5.54 8.12
CA HIS A 135 6.20 7.00 8.17
C HIS A 135 5.73 7.53 9.51
N VAL A 136 4.72 6.90 10.14
CA VAL A 136 4.26 7.23 11.50
C VAL A 136 5.42 7.16 12.50
N ILE A 137 6.08 6.00 12.58
CA ILE A 137 7.17 5.75 13.53
C ILE A 137 8.35 6.69 13.24
N LYS A 138 8.78 6.76 11.97
CA LYS A 138 9.90 7.62 11.57
C LYS A 138 9.63 9.07 11.90
N TRP A 139 8.42 9.56 11.62
CA TRP A 139 8.06 10.94 11.87
C TRP A 139 8.08 11.26 13.36
N LEU A 140 7.44 10.44 14.19
CA LEU A 140 7.39 10.65 15.64
C LEU A 140 8.79 10.58 16.24
N HIS A 141 9.60 9.61 15.83
CA HIS A 141 10.99 9.48 16.29
C HIS A 141 11.86 10.66 15.89
N GLU A 142 11.80 11.09 14.63
CA GLU A 142 12.64 12.18 14.13
C GLU A 142 12.19 13.54 14.65
N THR A 143 10.87 13.78 14.75
CA THR A 143 10.34 15.05 15.22
C THR A 143 10.72 15.29 16.67
N ILE A 144 10.54 14.29 17.54
CA ILE A 144 10.90 14.42 18.96
C ILE A 144 12.40 14.62 19.12
N ARG A 145 13.24 13.89 18.36
CA ARG A 145 14.69 14.00 18.46
C ARG A 145 15.25 15.34 17.94
N LYS A 146 14.68 15.89 16.86
CA LYS A 146 15.25 17.04 16.15
C LYS A 146 14.60 18.37 16.52
N SER A 147 13.42 18.35 17.12
CA SER A 147 12.65 19.55 17.40
C SER A 147 13.15 20.20 18.69
N THR A 148 13.67 21.43 18.57
CA THR A 148 13.90 22.29 19.74
C THR A 148 12.61 22.93 20.26
N LYS A 149 11.52 22.86 19.48
CA LYS A 149 10.21 23.46 19.81
C LYS A 149 9.59 22.84 21.07
N TYR A 150 9.87 21.57 21.34
CA TYR A 150 9.26 20.81 22.44
C TYR A 150 10.23 20.61 23.61
N GLY A 151 11.28 21.42 23.67
CA GLY A 151 12.40 21.22 24.59
C GLY A 151 13.32 20.08 24.16
N VAL A 152 14.48 19.99 24.82
CA VAL A 152 15.46 18.92 24.61
C VAL A 152 15.23 17.86 25.68
N TYR A 153 15.04 16.61 25.26
CA TYR A 153 14.93 15.47 26.16
C TYR A 153 16.29 14.76 26.24
N GLU A 154 16.63 14.24 27.41
CA GLU A 154 17.80 13.38 27.61
C GLU A 154 17.73 12.13 26.72
N GLU A 155 18.89 11.58 26.32
CA GLU A 155 18.93 10.48 25.34
C GLU A 155 18.26 9.19 25.86
N ASP A 156 18.29 8.95 27.17
CA ASP A 156 17.58 7.83 27.80
C ASP A 156 16.06 7.99 27.69
N VAL A 157 15.54 9.19 27.91
CA VAL A 157 14.12 9.54 27.74
C VAL A 157 13.73 9.42 26.28
N LEU A 158 14.55 9.93 25.35
CA LEU A 158 14.31 9.79 23.92
C LEU A 158 14.26 8.32 23.49
N SER A 159 15.09 7.46 24.08
CA SER A 159 15.08 6.02 23.82
C SER A 159 13.77 5.37 24.31
N GLN A 160 13.35 5.69 25.54
CA GLN A 160 12.07 5.23 26.10
C GLN A 160 10.88 5.68 25.26
N MET A 161 10.86 6.95 24.84
CA MET A 161 9.83 7.49 23.95
C MET A 161 9.77 6.71 22.63
N LYS A 162 10.91 6.42 22.01
CA LYS A 162 10.96 5.63 20.76
C LYS A 162 10.35 4.24 20.94
N HIS A 163 10.67 3.56 22.04
CA HIS A 163 10.13 2.24 22.35
C HIS A 163 8.62 2.32 22.58
N THR A 164 8.18 3.28 23.38
CA THR A 164 6.78 3.54 23.68
C THR A 164 5.97 3.82 22.42
N ILE A 165 6.45 4.67 21.51
CA ILE A 165 5.81 4.97 20.22
C ILE A 165 5.69 3.72 19.35
N THR A 166 6.74 2.90 19.31
CA THR A 166 6.74 1.67 18.53
C THR A 166 5.72 0.67 19.10
N ASN A 167 5.72 0.48 20.42
CA ASN A 167 4.79 -0.40 21.11
C ASN A 167 3.34 0.08 20.96
N MET A 168 3.10 1.38 21.09
CA MET A 168 1.80 2.01 20.85
C MET A 168 1.30 1.79 19.41
N THR A 169 2.19 1.93 18.41
CA THR A 169 1.85 1.68 16.99
C THR A 169 1.44 0.23 16.75
N TYR A 170 2.14 -0.72 17.37
CA TYR A 170 1.88 -2.16 17.20
C TYR A 170 0.93 -2.76 18.25
N ALA A 171 0.39 -1.94 19.15
CA ALA A 171 -0.55 -2.38 20.17
C ALA A 171 -1.76 -3.04 19.51
N ARG A 172 -2.11 -4.24 19.99
CA ARG A 172 -3.15 -5.10 19.41
C ARG A 172 -4.48 -5.03 20.14
N THR A 173 -4.52 -4.39 21.32
CA THR A 173 -5.74 -4.17 22.07
C THR A 173 -5.86 -2.69 22.47
N PRO A 174 -7.08 -2.16 22.64
CA PRO A 174 -7.29 -0.79 23.12
C PRO A 174 -6.61 -0.51 24.46
N GLU A 175 -6.57 -1.50 25.35
CA GLU A 175 -5.96 -1.39 26.68
C GLU A 175 -4.43 -1.26 26.57
N ALA A 176 -3.80 -2.08 25.72
CA ALA A 176 -2.38 -1.98 25.45
C ALA A 176 -2.02 -0.65 24.79
N TYR A 177 -2.85 -0.16 23.85
CA TYR A 177 -2.67 1.16 23.23
C TYR A 177 -2.73 2.27 24.29
N THR A 178 -3.76 2.24 25.14
CA THR A 178 -3.95 3.23 26.21
C THR A 178 -2.80 3.23 27.19
N SER A 179 -2.32 2.05 27.59
CA SER A 179 -1.16 1.90 28.47
C SER A 179 0.10 2.58 27.91
N HIS A 180 0.46 2.29 26.66
CA HIS A 180 1.63 2.92 26.03
C HIS A 180 1.42 4.41 25.77
N ARG A 181 0.20 4.84 25.48
CA ARG A 181 -0.14 6.25 25.34
C ARG A 181 0.07 7.02 26.65
N ASP A 182 -0.35 6.45 27.78
CA ASP A 182 -0.19 7.08 29.10
C ASP A 182 1.27 7.08 29.57
N GLU A 183 2.04 6.05 29.22
CA GLU A 183 3.50 6.04 29.35
C GLU A 183 4.14 7.18 28.53
N PHE A 184 3.73 7.35 27.27
CA PHE A 184 4.23 8.42 26.41
C PHE A 184 3.86 9.81 26.96
N LYS A 185 2.64 9.97 27.48
CA LYS A 185 2.20 11.19 28.17
C LYS A 185 3.11 11.54 29.34
N SER A 186 3.40 10.56 30.19
CA SER A 186 4.25 10.74 31.37
C SER A 186 5.68 11.15 30.99
N LEU A 187 6.22 10.59 29.91
CA LEU A 187 7.53 10.97 29.37
C LEU A 187 7.51 12.38 28.76
N ALA A 188 6.47 12.70 27.99
CA ALA A 188 6.32 14.00 27.36
C ALA A 188 6.18 15.14 28.38
N HIS A 189 5.53 14.85 29.52
CA HIS A 189 5.32 15.79 30.63
C HIS A 189 6.50 15.98 31.59
N ARG A 190 7.65 15.35 31.33
CA ARG A 190 8.84 15.58 32.17
C ARG A 190 9.26 17.06 32.14
N GLU A 191 9.65 17.57 33.30
CA GLU A 191 10.05 18.97 33.49
C GLU A 191 8.91 19.96 33.18
N ASP A 192 7.67 19.57 33.50
CA ASP A 192 6.46 20.38 33.35
C ASP A 192 6.15 20.85 31.91
N ARG A 193 6.75 20.19 30.91
CA ARG A 193 6.49 20.43 29.48
C ARG A 193 5.14 19.85 29.06
N THR A 194 4.41 20.51 28.18
CA THR A 194 3.09 20.01 27.72
C THR A 194 2.93 20.06 26.20
N GLU A 195 3.76 20.83 25.52
CA GLU A 195 3.64 21.18 24.11
C GLU A 195 3.77 19.95 23.19
N LEU A 196 4.66 19.00 23.55
CA LEU A 196 4.79 17.75 22.79
C LEU A 196 3.52 16.90 22.89
N TRP A 197 2.96 16.81 24.10
CA TRP A 197 1.79 16.00 24.37
C TRP A 197 0.56 16.59 23.68
N ASP A 198 0.33 17.89 23.81
CA ASP A 198 -0.80 18.58 23.16
C ASP A 198 -0.71 18.47 21.65
N TYR A 199 0.50 18.61 21.09
CA TYR A 199 0.74 18.37 19.68
C TYR A 199 0.41 16.91 19.29
N PHE A 200 0.90 15.93 20.05
CA PHE A 200 0.66 14.51 19.78
C PHE A 200 -0.84 14.18 19.81
N VAL A 201 -1.56 14.64 20.83
CA VAL A 201 -3.00 14.41 20.96
C VAL A 201 -3.73 14.91 19.71
N LYS A 202 -3.52 16.19 19.37
CA LYS A 202 -4.18 16.84 18.25
C LYS A 202 -3.85 16.23 16.88
N ASN A 203 -2.59 15.84 16.66
CA ASN A 203 -2.12 15.48 15.31
C ASN A 203 -1.98 13.98 15.06
N TRP A 204 -1.99 13.16 16.12
CA TRP A 204 -1.75 11.72 16.03
C TRP A 204 -2.78 10.90 16.80
N ASP A 205 -3.08 11.26 18.05
CA ASP A 205 -4.03 10.49 18.86
C ASP A 205 -5.47 10.62 18.34
N GLU A 206 -5.90 11.83 17.94
CA GLU A 206 -7.22 12.08 17.33
C GLU A 206 -7.46 11.24 16.06
N CYS A 207 -6.40 10.86 15.35
CA CYS A 207 -6.46 9.99 14.17
C CYS A 207 -5.81 8.62 14.39
N CYS A 208 -5.71 8.13 15.64
CA CYS A 208 -5.09 6.85 15.98
C CYS A 208 -5.68 5.66 15.24
N GLU A 209 -6.96 5.76 14.88
CA GLU A 209 -7.68 4.79 14.07
C GLU A 209 -7.06 4.55 12.68
N MET A 210 -6.27 5.49 12.17
CA MET A 210 -5.61 5.40 10.86
C MET A 210 -4.25 4.73 10.94
N TRP A 211 -3.60 4.66 12.10
CA TRP A 211 -2.22 4.17 12.23
C TRP A 211 -1.97 3.11 13.30
N GLY A 212 -2.82 3.00 14.33
CA GLY A 212 -2.70 1.98 15.36
C GLY A 212 -3.07 0.58 14.84
N MET A 213 -2.29 -0.43 15.21
CA MET A 213 -2.53 -1.82 14.78
C MET A 213 -3.85 -2.38 15.33
N THR A 214 -4.28 -1.95 16.52
CA THR A 214 -5.58 -2.31 17.14
C THR A 214 -6.75 -2.12 16.18
N TYR A 215 -6.68 -1.09 15.32
CA TYR A 215 -7.74 -0.76 14.38
C TYR A 215 -7.60 -1.42 13.01
N ARG A 216 -6.57 -2.24 12.80
CA ARG A 216 -6.26 -2.92 11.52
C ARG A 216 -6.57 -4.41 11.51
N ILE A 217 -6.66 -5.03 12.69
CA ILE A 217 -6.78 -6.49 12.88
C ILE A 217 -7.94 -7.12 12.09
N GLY A 218 -9.02 -6.37 11.85
CA GLY A 218 -10.18 -6.86 11.10
C GLY A 218 -10.25 -6.46 9.62
N LEU A 219 -9.22 -5.81 9.10
CA LEU A 219 -9.23 -5.26 7.74
C LEU A 219 -8.50 -6.19 6.76
N PRO A 220 -8.96 -6.32 5.50
CA PRO A 220 -8.33 -7.15 4.48
C PRO A 220 -7.04 -6.53 3.93
N HIS A 221 -6.05 -6.30 4.79
CA HIS A 221 -4.80 -5.65 4.40
C HIS A 221 -3.76 -6.62 3.83
N PHE A 222 -3.95 -7.95 3.88
CA PHE A 222 -3.01 -8.95 3.35
C PHE A 222 -1.54 -8.77 3.81
N GLY A 223 -1.35 -8.38 5.08
CA GLY A 223 -0.01 -8.06 5.62
C GLY A 223 0.58 -6.72 5.15
N ASN A 224 -0.17 -5.89 4.42
CA ASN A 224 0.24 -4.55 4.03
C ASN A 224 0.05 -3.55 5.18
N HIS A 225 1.14 -3.19 5.87
CA HIS A 225 1.13 -2.14 6.91
C HIS A 225 1.90 -0.88 6.53
N THR A 226 2.70 -0.95 5.46
CA THR A 226 3.58 0.12 4.99
C THR A 226 3.43 0.32 3.48
N ASN A 227 3.84 1.47 2.97
CA ASN A 227 3.93 1.77 1.53
C ASN A 227 5.29 1.36 0.93
N ASN A 228 6.02 0.43 1.56
CA ASN A 228 7.36 0.00 1.15
C ASN A 228 7.41 -0.49 -0.31
N ARG A 229 6.31 -1.03 -0.84
CA ARG A 229 6.23 -1.45 -2.25
C ARG A 229 6.39 -0.26 -3.19
N VAL A 230 5.75 0.87 -2.88
CA VAL A 230 5.85 2.11 -3.66
C VAL A 230 7.23 2.73 -3.52
N GLU A 231 7.79 2.77 -2.31
CA GLU A 231 9.14 3.32 -2.08
C GLU A 231 10.24 2.49 -2.76
N SER A 232 10.14 1.17 -2.70
CA SER A 232 11.06 0.28 -3.43
C SER A 232 10.96 0.48 -4.94
N LEU A 233 9.74 0.67 -5.45
CA LEU A 233 9.50 1.00 -6.85
C LEU A 233 10.13 2.34 -7.22
N PHE A 234 10.00 3.38 -6.39
CA PHE A 234 10.65 4.67 -6.61
C PHE A 234 12.17 4.58 -6.61
N GLY A 235 12.75 3.79 -5.70
CA GLY A 235 14.19 3.53 -5.69
C GLY A 235 14.70 2.93 -7.00
N LYS A 236 13.88 2.09 -7.66
CA LYS A 236 14.19 1.52 -8.99
C LYS A 236 13.93 2.52 -10.11
N LEU A 237 12.79 3.22 -10.10
CA LEU A 237 12.40 4.19 -11.13
C LEU A 237 13.38 5.37 -11.22
N LYS A 238 13.83 5.91 -10.08
CA LYS A 238 14.80 7.03 -10.03
C LYS A 238 16.19 6.70 -10.60
N ARG A 239 16.47 5.43 -10.88
CA ARG A 239 17.67 5.04 -11.65
C ARG A 239 17.55 5.51 -13.11
N TYR A 240 16.34 5.46 -13.67
CA TYR A 240 16.05 5.81 -15.05
C TYR A 240 15.45 7.22 -15.20
N LEU A 241 14.57 7.63 -14.28
CA LEU A 241 13.96 8.96 -14.29
C LEU A 241 14.90 9.98 -13.64
N LYS A 242 15.20 11.06 -14.36
CA LYS A 242 16.09 12.14 -13.91
C LYS A 242 15.43 13.50 -14.07
N GLY A 243 15.64 14.39 -13.10
CA GLY A 243 15.07 15.73 -13.09
C GLY A 243 15.51 16.68 -14.21
N HIS A 244 16.40 16.27 -15.12
CA HIS A 244 16.72 17.05 -16.32
C HIS A 244 15.95 16.57 -17.56
N LEU A 245 15.23 15.45 -17.49
CA LEU A 245 14.47 14.92 -18.61
C LEU A 245 13.25 15.81 -18.88
N THR A 246 12.95 15.99 -20.16
CA THR A 246 11.67 16.56 -20.60
C THR A 246 10.52 15.63 -20.20
N MET A 247 9.29 16.15 -20.16
CA MET A 247 8.11 15.35 -19.83
C MET A 247 7.91 14.21 -20.82
N ARG A 248 8.10 14.46 -22.12
CA ARG A 248 8.04 13.44 -23.18
C ARG A 248 9.07 12.33 -22.95
N ALA A 249 10.31 12.69 -22.62
CA ALA A 249 11.35 11.71 -22.35
C ALA A 249 11.06 10.90 -21.06
N ASN A 250 10.60 11.57 -20.00
CA ASN A 250 10.20 10.93 -18.75
C ASN A 250 9.09 9.89 -18.97
N LEU A 251 8.03 10.26 -19.69
CA LEU A 251 6.91 9.36 -20.00
C LEU A 251 7.35 8.16 -20.86
N LYS A 252 8.22 8.36 -21.87
CA LYS A 252 8.79 7.24 -22.65
C LYS A 252 9.53 6.24 -21.75
N VAL A 253 10.35 6.74 -20.82
CA VAL A 253 11.09 5.90 -19.88
C VAL A 253 10.14 5.16 -18.93
N LEU A 254 9.08 5.83 -18.46
CA LEU A 254 8.10 5.24 -17.55
C LEU A 254 7.27 4.15 -18.24
N LEU A 255 6.82 4.39 -19.47
CA LEU A 255 6.11 3.39 -20.29
C LEU A 255 7.00 2.19 -20.62
N ALA A 256 8.27 2.41 -20.98
CA ALA A 256 9.23 1.33 -21.22
C ALA A 256 9.59 0.55 -19.95
N TYR A 257 9.62 1.21 -18.78
CA TYR A 257 9.77 0.52 -17.50
C TYR A 257 8.55 -0.35 -17.21
N GLN A 258 7.35 0.19 -17.42
CA GLN A 258 6.12 -0.55 -17.23
C GLN A 258 6.04 -1.77 -18.15
N ARG A 259 6.32 -1.63 -19.44
CA ARG A 259 6.28 -2.75 -20.39
C ARG A 259 7.17 -3.91 -19.94
N ARG A 260 8.41 -3.62 -19.50
CA ARG A 260 9.31 -4.63 -18.93
C ARG A 260 8.72 -5.32 -17.70
N LYS A 261 8.00 -4.59 -16.85
CA LYS A 261 7.31 -5.17 -15.69
C LYS A 261 6.20 -6.13 -16.09
N GLU A 262 5.44 -5.78 -17.12
CA GLU A 262 4.38 -6.63 -17.66
C GLU A 262 4.94 -7.91 -18.30
N GLU A 263 6.05 -7.79 -19.03
CA GLU A 263 6.79 -8.93 -19.60
C GLU A 263 7.36 -9.85 -18.51
N GLU A 264 8.01 -9.29 -17.49
CA GLU A 264 8.50 -10.03 -16.31
C GLU A 264 7.37 -10.81 -15.61
N TYR A 265 6.20 -10.17 -15.45
CA TYR A 265 5.04 -10.80 -14.85
C TYR A 265 4.50 -11.93 -15.73
N THR A 266 4.33 -11.67 -17.03
CA THR A 266 3.78 -12.64 -17.97
C THR A 266 4.66 -13.88 -18.04
N ALA A 267 5.97 -13.72 -18.16
CA ALA A 267 6.92 -14.84 -18.15
C ALA A 267 6.85 -15.66 -16.84
N LYS A 268 6.55 -15.01 -15.71
CA LYS A 268 6.40 -15.68 -14.41
C LYS A 268 5.08 -16.47 -14.31
N VAL A 269 4.00 -15.98 -14.91
CA VAL A 269 2.69 -16.65 -14.90
C VAL A 269 2.60 -17.75 -15.95
N GLU A 270 3.25 -17.57 -17.11
CA GLU A 270 3.25 -18.55 -18.21
C GLU A 270 4.14 -19.77 -17.95
N MET A 271 4.99 -19.76 -16.91
CA MET A 271 5.91 -20.85 -16.62
C MET A 271 5.16 -22.18 -16.42
N PRO A 272 5.30 -23.16 -17.34
CA PRO A 272 4.60 -24.43 -17.24
C PRO A 272 5.22 -25.28 -16.13
N GLY A 273 4.38 -25.86 -15.26
CA GLY A 273 4.80 -26.90 -14.33
C GLY A 273 4.00 -26.92 -13.04
N THR A 274 3.76 -28.12 -12.51
CA THR A 274 3.20 -28.29 -11.17
C THR A 274 4.31 -28.04 -10.16
N LEU A 275 4.14 -27.03 -9.32
CA LEU A 275 5.04 -26.78 -8.21
C LEU A 275 4.90 -27.91 -7.17
N ARG A 276 6.03 -28.51 -6.79
CA ARG A 276 6.09 -29.50 -5.70
C ARG A 276 7.21 -29.12 -4.74
N ASP A 277 6.94 -29.26 -3.44
CA ASP A 277 7.91 -29.09 -2.37
C ASP A 277 7.99 -30.42 -1.58
N VAL A 278 9.20 -30.96 -1.45
CA VAL A 278 9.46 -32.24 -0.79
C VAL A 278 9.19 -32.15 0.73
N SER A 279 9.28 -30.95 1.30
CA SER A 279 8.95 -30.71 2.71
C SER A 279 7.44 -30.64 2.98
N TYR A 280 6.61 -30.54 1.93
CA TYR A 280 5.16 -30.43 2.07
C TYR A 280 4.51 -31.81 2.04
N CYS A 281 3.51 -32.02 2.89
CA CYS A 281 2.61 -33.16 2.75
C CYS A 281 1.82 -33.06 1.44
N GLU A 282 1.17 -34.15 1.02
CA GLU A 282 0.43 -34.18 -0.24
C GLU A 282 -0.64 -33.09 -0.31
N GLN A 283 -1.37 -32.86 0.78
CA GLN A 283 -2.37 -31.81 0.84
C GLN A 283 -1.79 -30.39 0.67
N MET A 284 -0.61 -30.13 1.24
CA MET A 284 0.07 -28.85 1.04
C MET A 284 0.66 -28.73 -0.37
N ASN A 285 1.06 -29.84 -0.99
CA ASN A 285 1.46 -29.86 -2.40
C ASN A 285 0.27 -29.60 -3.33
N ILE A 286 -0.94 -30.06 -3.00
CA ILE A 286 -2.17 -29.65 -3.70
C ILE A 286 -2.39 -28.15 -3.56
N ALA A 287 -2.23 -27.57 -2.36
CA ALA A 287 -2.32 -26.12 -2.16
C ALA A 287 -1.28 -25.36 -2.99
N LEU A 288 -0.04 -25.85 -3.04
CA LEU A 288 1.04 -25.26 -3.81
C LEU A 288 0.83 -25.37 -5.33
N GLY A 289 0.28 -26.48 -5.81
CA GLY A 289 -0.01 -26.70 -7.23
C GLY A 289 -1.25 -25.96 -7.72
N THR A 290 -2.22 -25.70 -6.84
CA THR A 290 -3.47 -24.99 -7.19
C THR A 290 -3.39 -23.48 -6.96
N THR A 291 -2.49 -23.01 -6.08
CA THR A 291 -2.35 -21.59 -5.72
C THR A 291 -0.93 -21.07 -5.98
N THR A 292 -0.62 -19.84 -5.55
CA THR A 292 0.75 -19.31 -5.64
C THR A 292 1.60 -19.71 -4.44
N ARG A 293 2.94 -19.68 -4.60
CA ARG A 293 3.87 -19.92 -3.48
C ARG A 293 3.58 -19.05 -2.25
N TRP A 294 3.16 -17.81 -2.46
CA TRP A 294 2.84 -16.88 -1.38
C TRP A 294 1.58 -17.31 -0.61
N VAL A 295 0.54 -17.73 -1.33
CA VAL A 295 -0.71 -18.23 -0.73
C VAL A 295 -0.48 -19.56 -0.02
N ALA A 296 0.24 -20.49 -0.66
CA ALA A 296 0.59 -21.77 -0.06
C ALA A 296 1.42 -21.60 1.22
N ALA A 297 2.39 -20.68 1.24
CA ALA A 297 3.15 -20.35 2.43
C ALA A 297 2.27 -19.77 3.54
N ALA A 298 1.32 -18.89 3.22
CA ALA A 298 0.36 -18.36 4.20
C ALA A 298 -0.53 -19.46 4.77
N ILE A 299 -1.07 -20.34 3.93
CA ILE A 299 -1.88 -21.50 4.33
C ILE A 299 -1.07 -22.46 5.21
N LYS A 300 0.21 -22.70 4.90
CA LYS A 300 1.11 -23.56 5.69
C LYS A 300 1.16 -23.13 7.16
N THR A 301 1.26 -21.83 7.44
CA THR A 301 1.28 -21.31 8.82
C THR A 301 0.02 -21.65 9.61
N GLN A 302 -1.12 -21.81 8.94
CA GLN A 302 -2.39 -22.19 9.55
C GLN A 302 -2.55 -23.70 9.61
N TYR A 303 -2.13 -24.39 8.55
CA TYR A 303 -2.17 -25.84 8.43
C TYR A 303 -1.35 -26.50 9.53
N ASP A 304 -0.13 -26.02 9.79
CA ASP A 304 0.74 -26.62 10.81
C ASP A 304 0.10 -26.61 12.20
N VAL A 305 -0.58 -25.52 12.55
CA VAL A 305 -1.30 -25.39 13.82
C VAL A 305 -2.53 -26.28 13.88
N ALA A 306 -3.24 -26.47 12.76
CA ALA A 306 -4.43 -27.31 12.70
C ALA A 306 -4.11 -28.81 12.58
N ALA A 307 -2.96 -29.15 12.01
CA ALA A 307 -2.50 -30.52 11.83
C ALA A 307 -1.89 -31.08 13.12
N ASP A 308 -1.25 -30.25 13.95
CA ASP A 308 -0.70 -30.63 15.24
C ASP A 308 -1.83 -30.96 16.25
N ASP A 309 -1.92 -32.25 16.63
CA ASP A 309 -2.93 -32.74 17.57
C ASP A 309 -2.85 -32.03 18.93
N SER A 310 -1.63 -31.72 19.41
CA SER A 310 -1.43 -31.07 20.72
C SER A 310 -2.03 -29.67 20.81
N ILE A 311 -2.14 -28.99 19.66
CA ILE A 311 -2.73 -27.65 19.55
C ILE A 311 -4.19 -27.74 19.11
N ALA A 312 -4.51 -28.67 18.21
CA ALA A 312 -5.85 -28.86 17.69
C ALA A 312 -6.85 -29.29 18.77
N ASP A 313 -6.41 -30.08 19.74
CA ASP A 313 -7.24 -30.59 20.84
C ASP A 313 -7.66 -29.49 21.84
N ASN A 314 -6.99 -28.33 21.82
CA ASN A 314 -7.38 -27.18 22.64
C ASN A 314 -8.60 -26.43 22.10
N TYR A 315 -9.04 -26.73 20.86
CA TYR A 315 -10.22 -26.10 20.28
C TYR A 315 -11.50 -26.84 20.67
N ALA A 316 -12.41 -26.14 21.34
CA ALA A 316 -13.77 -26.59 21.56
C ALA A 316 -14.70 -26.05 20.46
N PHE A 317 -15.52 -26.93 19.88
CA PHE A 317 -16.47 -26.59 18.83
C PHE A 317 -17.90 -26.73 19.32
N LYS A 318 -18.69 -25.66 19.18
CA LYS A 318 -20.14 -25.69 19.40
C LYS A 318 -20.87 -25.42 18.10
N ASP A 319 -21.68 -26.39 17.68
CA ASP A 319 -22.50 -26.28 16.49
C ASP A 319 -23.76 -25.44 16.77
N ASN A 320 -23.96 -24.38 15.99
CA ASN A 320 -25.14 -23.51 16.05
C ASN A 320 -25.97 -23.57 14.75
N GLY A 321 -25.87 -24.66 13.98
CA GLY A 321 -26.57 -24.84 12.71
C GLY A 321 -25.73 -24.38 11.52
N THR A 322 -25.96 -23.15 11.04
CA THR A 322 -25.22 -22.57 9.89
C THR A 322 -23.81 -22.10 10.25
N THR A 323 -23.56 -21.87 11.54
CA THR A 323 -22.27 -21.42 12.06
C THR A 323 -21.77 -22.33 13.18
N VAL A 324 -20.48 -22.29 13.43
CA VAL A 324 -19.79 -22.99 14.51
C VAL A 324 -19.08 -21.97 15.37
N THR A 325 -19.29 -22.03 16.68
CA THR A 325 -18.45 -21.31 17.63
C THR A 325 -17.20 -22.13 17.90
N VAL A 326 -16.04 -21.54 17.63
CA VAL A 326 -14.72 -22.11 17.93
C VAL A 326 -14.17 -21.39 19.14
N GLN A 327 -13.94 -22.11 20.23
CA GLN A 327 -13.36 -21.57 21.44
C GLN A 327 -11.96 -22.15 21.66
N CYS A 328 -11.00 -21.28 21.94
CA CYS A 328 -9.64 -21.62 22.34
C CYS A 328 -9.28 -20.69 23.50
N ASP A 329 -9.05 -21.25 24.68
CA ASP A 329 -8.87 -20.50 25.92
C ASP A 329 -10.04 -19.51 26.14
N ASP A 330 -9.72 -18.23 26.35
CA ASP A 330 -10.68 -17.13 26.52
C ASP A 330 -11.20 -16.56 25.18
N ARG A 331 -10.68 -17.01 24.04
CA ARG A 331 -11.04 -16.44 22.73
C ARG A 331 -12.12 -17.26 22.06
N LYS A 332 -13.13 -16.55 21.55
CA LYS A 332 -14.25 -17.13 20.80
C LYS A 332 -14.28 -16.59 19.38
N TYR A 333 -14.42 -17.48 18.43
CA TYR A 333 -14.53 -17.19 17.01
C TYR A 333 -15.80 -17.81 16.44
N THR A 334 -16.29 -17.22 15.36
CA THR A 334 -17.43 -17.73 14.60
C THR A 334 -16.93 -18.17 13.23
N LEU A 335 -17.23 -19.41 12.88
CA LEU A 335 -16.93 -20.03 11.59
C LEU A 335 -18.25 -20.33 10.86
N GLU A 336 -18.38 -19.87 9.63
CA GLU A 336 -19.48 -20.22 8.73
C GLU A 336 -19.17 -21.54 8.01
N LYS A 337 -20.15 -22.47 7.95
CA LYS A 337 -19.93 -23.81 7.40
C LYS A 337 -19.90 -23.87 5.88
N GLU A 338 -20.70 -23.06 5.20
CA GLU A 338 -20.81 -23.08 3.73
C GLU A 338 -19.58 -22.44 3.08
N GLY A 339 -19.28 -21.20 3.46
CA GLY A 339 -18.17 -20.41 2.91
C GLY A 339 -16.81 -20.67 3.58
N TRP A 340 -16.76 -21.42 4.70
CA TRP A 340 -15.58 -21.58 5.54
C TRP A 340 -14.98 -20.25 6.02
N THR A 341 -15.83 -19.23 6.16
CA THR A 341 -15.41 -17.89 6.57
C THR A 341 -15.34 -17.81 8.09
N CYS A 342 -14.23 -17.28 8.62
CA CYS A 342 -14.03 -17.14 10.06
C CYS A 342 -13.81 -15.67 10.42
N ASN A 343 -14.27 -15.26 11.59
CA ASN A 343 -14.01 -13.91 12.10
C ASN A 343 -12.63 -13.76 12.78
N CYS A 344 -11.76 -14.76 12.73
CA CYS A 344 -10.40 -14.62 13.23
C CYS A 344 -9.57 -13.70 12.34
N GLU A 345 -8.56 -13.06 12.94
CA GLU A 345 -7.70 -12.10 12.25
C GLU A 345 -7.12 -12.64 10.94
N PHE A 346 -6.59 -13.88 10.92
CA PHE A 346 -6.01 -14.43 9.68
C PHE A 346 -7.05 -14.49 8.55
N ALA A 347 -8.26 -14.99 8.83
CA ALA A 347 -9.32 -15.08 7.83
C ALA A 347 -9.82 -13.68 7.40
N GLN A 348 -9.91 -12.71 8.32
CA GLN A 348 -10.33 -11.36 7.99
C GLN A 348 -9.27 -10.60 7.16
N THR A 349 -8.00 -10.75 7.52
CA THR A 349 -6.87 -10.01 6.92
C THR A 349 -6.39 -10.61 5.60
N MET A 350 -6.29 -11.93 5.52
CA MET A 350 -5.78 -12.63 4.34
C MET A 350 -6.89 -13.10 3.41
N LYS A 351 -8.15 -13.18 3.87
CA LYS A 351 -9.28 -13.76 3.12
C LYS A 351 -8.98 -15.18 2.61
N LEU A 352 -8.28 -15.95 3.45
CA LEU A 352 -7.86 -17.32 3.20
C LEU A 352 -8.37 -18.25 4.31
N PRO A 353 -8.44 -19.57 4.06
CA PRO A 353 -8.77 -20.56 5.07
C PRO A 353 -7.87 -20.43 6.31
N CYS A 354 -8.48 -20.31 7.48
CA CYS A 354 -7.74 -20.26 8.74
C CYS A 354 -7.63 -21.63 9.41
N ARG A 355 -6.77 -21.72 10.42
CA ARG A 355 -6.61 -22.92 11.23
C ARG A 355 -7.90 -23.42 11.89
N HIS A 356 -8.83 -22.52 12.25
CA HIS A 356 -10.10 -22.91 12.86
C HIS A 356 -11.00 -23.69 11.90
N ALA A 357 -11.04 -23.29 10.63
CA ALA A 357 -11.78 -24.01 9.58
C ALA A 357 -11.17 -25.40 9.35
N MET A 358 -9.83 -25.48 9.33
CA MET A 358 -9.11 -26.74 9.13
C MET A 358 -9.28 -27.69 10.32
N ALA A 359 -9.16 -27.18 11.55
CA ALA A 359 -9.35 -27.96 12.77
C ALA A 359 -10.79 -28.49 12.87
N TYR A 360 -11.82 -27.69 12.58
CA TYR A 360 -13.19 -28.17 12.55
C TYR A 360 -13.41 -29.24 11.45
N ARG A 361 -12.80 -29.09 10.27
CA ARG A 361 -12.88 -30.13 9.22
C ARG A 361 -12.24 -31.44 9.66
N LYS A 362 -11.14 -31.36 10.41
CA LYS A 362 -10.45 -32.51 11.00
C LYS A 362 -11.36 -33.25 11.98
N THR A 363 -12.04 -32.53 12.88
CA THR A 363 -12.98 -33.15 13.85
C THR A 363 -14.21 -33.74 13.17
N CYS A 364 -14.65 -33.19 12.04
CA CYS A 364 -15.69 -33.79 11.19
C CYS A 364 -15.21 -35.01 10.36
N GLY A 365 -13.94 -35.44 10.48
CA GLY A 365 -13.41 -36.60 9.77
C GLY A 365 -13.16 -36.37 8.27
N ASN A 366 -12.97 -35.12 7.83
CA ASN A 366 -12.67 -34.85 6.41
C ASN A 366 -11.25 -35.32 6.05
N PRO A 367 -11.05 -36.05 4.94
CA PRO A 367 -9.72 -36.50 4.51
C PRO A 367 -8.81 -35.34 4.09
N LEU A 368 -9.41 -34.23 3.62
CA LEU A 368 -8.73 -32.99 3.29
C LEU A 368 -9.22 -31.87 4.23
N ILE A 369 -8.36 -31.48 5.18
CA ILE A 369 -8.68 -30.42 6.16
C ILE A 369 -8.62 -29.00 5.58
N ILE A 370 -7.81 -28.72 4.56
CA ILE A 370 -7.82 -27.44 3.83
C ILE A 370 -9.10 -27.33 2.98
N PRO A 371 -9.95 -26.32 3.21
CA PRO A 371 -11.15 -26.08 2.41
C PRO A 371 -10.79 -25.36 1.10
N PHE A 372 -10.27 -26.10 0.12
CA PHE A 372 -9.86 -25.56 -1.18
C PHE A 372 -10.97 -24.78 -1.90
N SER A 373 -12.24 -25.15 -1.71
CA SER A 373 -13.40 -24.44 -2.27
C SER A 373 -13.58 -23.01 -1.77
N SER A 374 -13.03 -22.67 -0.61
CA SER A 374 -13.09 -21.31 -0.05
C SER A 374 -11.93 -20.42 -0.50
N ILE A 375 -10.95 -20.96 -1.22
CA ILE A 375 -9.86 -20.18 -1.80
C ILE A 375 -10.39 -19.49 -3.07
N SER A 376 -10.43 -18.16 -3.05
CA SER A 376 -10.92 -17.38 -4.19
C SER A 376 -10.10 -17.67 -5.46
N PRO A 377 -10.73 -17.80 -6.64
CA PRO A 377 -10.05 -18.04 -7.92
C PRO A 377 -8.96 -17.03 -8.26
N ARG A 378 -9.01 -15.82 -7.67
CA ARG A 378 -7.96 -14.80 -7.83
C ARG A 378 -6.57 -15.27 -7.38
N HIS A 379 -6.52 -16.21 -6.44
CA HIS A 379 -5.30 -16.78 -5.86
C HIS A 379 -4.82 -18.04 -6.58
N VAL A 380 -5.63 -18.56 -7.50
CA VAL A 380 -5.32 -19.75 -8.29
C VAL A 380 -4.32 -19.37 -9.39
N GLN A 381 -3.41 -20.29 -9.72
CA GLN A 381 -2.57 -20.17 -10.92
C GLN A 381 -3.45 -20.33 -12.15
N VAL A 382 -4.13 -19.25 -12.57
CA VAL A 382 -5.00 -19.31 -13.74
C VAL A 382 -4.17 -19.11 -15.01
N SER A 383 -4.44 -19.98 -15.99
CA SER A 383 -3.90 -20.00 -17.35
C SER A 383 -3.96 -18.61 -18.04
N PRO A 384 -3.06 -18.32 -19.01
CA PRO A 384 -2.84 -16.99 -19.60
C PRO A 384 -4.05 -16.33 -20.28
N MET A 385 -5.18 -17.04 -20.40
CA MET A 385 -6.38 -16.65 -21.15
C MET A 385 -7.08 -15.38 -20.61
N TRP A 386 -6.73 -14.90 -19.42
CA TRP A 386 -7.23 -13.62 -18.87
C TRP A 386 -6.44 -12.39 -19.34
N PHE A 387 -5.26 -12.59 -19.92
CA PHE A 387 -4.42 -11.53 -20.45
C PHE A 387 -4.55 -11.55 -21.97
N GLY A 388 -5.41 -10.69 -22.51
CA GLY A 388 -5.52 -10.49 -23.96
C GLY A 388 -4.13 -10.30 -24.57
N GLN A 389 -3.76 -11.20 -25.48
CA GLN A 389 -2.46 -11.21 -26.14
C GLN A 389 -2.26 -9.90 -26.91
N SER A 390 -1.51 -8.96 -26.33
CA SER A 390 -0.95 -7.83 -27.06
C SER A 390 0.49 -8.18 -27.45
N ARG A 391 0.66 -8.94 -28.55
CA ARG A 391 1.97 -9.06 -29.21
C ARG A 391 2.18 -7.81 -30.06
N LEU A 392 3.26 -7.09 -29.75
CA LEU A 392 3.65 -5.80 -30.33
C LEU A 392 4.28 -5.97 -31.71
N SER A 393 3.99 -5.05 -32.62
CA SER A 393 4.85 -4.69 -33.75
C SER A 393 5.69 -3.46 -33.37
N GLN A 394 6.90 -3.37 -33.91
CA GLN A 394 7.95 -2.47 -33.42
C GLN A 394 7.99 -1.10 -34.11
N ASP A 395 7.07 -0.81 -35.02
CA ASP A 395 7.11 0.40 -35.83
C ASP A 395 5.74 1.10 -35.84
N GLU A 396 5.80 2.43 -35.98
CA GLU A 396 4.69 3.39 -36.12
C GLU A 396 4.23 4.13 -34.85
N LEU A 397 5.12 4.99 -34.34
CA LEU A 397 4.70 6.22 -33.66
C LEU A 397 4.45 7.32 -34.72
N THR A 398 3.24 7.42 -35.24
CA THR A 398 2.84 8.57 -36.07
C THR A 398 2.64 9.83 -35.21
N GLU A 399 3.12 10.96 -35.75
CA GLU A 399 3.00 12.30 -35.15
C GLU A 399 1.58 12.86 -35.36
N VAL A 400 0.96 13.39 -34.29
CA VAL A 400 -0.28 14.17 -34.35
C VAL A 400 -0.17 15.41 -33.43
N GLU A 401 -0.76 16.50 -33.91
CA GLU A 401 -0.45 17.92 -33.69
C GLU A 401 -0.90 18.58 -32.37
N GLN A 402 -1.15 17.86 -31.28
CA GLN A 402 -1.49 18.56 -30.02
C GLN A 402 -0.28 18.73 -29.09
N PRO A 403 0.31 19.95 -29.00
CA PRO A 403 1.42 20.23 -28.09
C PRO A 403 0.94 20.20 -26.63
N PHE A 404 1.72 19.56 -25.77
CA PHE A 404 1.53 19.65 -24.32
C PHE A 404 1.93 21.04 -23.84
N VAL A 405 1.12 21.69 -23.00
CA VAL A 405 1.42 22.99 -22.39
C VAL A 405 1.88 22.75 -20.96
N ALA A 406 3.20 22.73 -20.74
CA ALA A 406 3.81 22.54 -19.42
C ALA A 406 4.19 23.87 -18.78
N LYS A 407 4.02 23.96 -17.46
CA LYS A 407 4.49 25.10 -16.68
C LYS A 407 6.02 25.14 -16.64
N VAL A 408 6.60 26.21 -17.17
CA VAL A 408 8.06 26.39 -17.22
C VAL A 408 8.52 27.14 -15.97
N PHE A 409 9.16 26.43 -15.04
CA PHE A 409 9.91 27.07 -13.97
C PHE A 409 11.22 27.63 -14.54
N LYS A 410 11.32 28.96 -14.68
CA LYS A 410 12.59 29.60 -15.06
C LYS A 410 13.67 29.26 -14.03
N LYS A 411 14.72 28.54 -14.44
CA LYS A 411 15.93 28.33 -13.62
C LYS A 411 16.60 29.68 -13.40
N LYS A 412 16.88 30.04 -12.14
CA LYS A 412 17.92 31.04 -11.85
C LYS A 412 19.27 30.50 -12.38
N PRO A 413 20.18 31.36 -12.89
CA PRO A 413 21.44 30.92 -13.47
C PRO A 413 22.26 30.09 -12.47
N ARG A 414 22.89 29.02 -12.98
CA ARG A 414 23.63 28.02 -12.20
C ARG A 414 25.05 28.55 -11.94
N ALA A 415 25.39 28.87 -10.69
CA ALA A 415 26.77 29.06 -10.29
C ALA A 415 27.53 27.72 -10.35
N VAL A 416 28.82 27.81 -10.71
CA VAL A 416 29.73 26.70 -11.04
C VAL A 416 29.89 25.70 -9.89
N ALA A 417 30.09 24.43 -10.25
CA ALA A 417 30.19 23.30 -9.33
C ALA A 417 31.38 23.42 -8.37
N GLY A 418 31.08 23.71 -7.10
CA GLY A 418 31.97 23.52 -5.95
C GLY A 418 31.33 22.53 -4.96
N VAL A 419 32.16 21.90 -4.13
CA VAL A 419 31.77 20.99 -3.05
C VAL A 419 30.61 21.59 -2.25
N LEU A 420 29.51 20.84 -2.15
CA LEU A 420 28.26 21.31 -1.53
C LEU A 420 28.52 21.78 -0.10
N SER A 421 28.22 23.06 0.17
CA SER A 421 28.28 23.62 1.52
C SER A 421 27.22 22.96 2.41
N ASP A 422 27.43 22.94 3.73
CA ASP A 422 26.48 22.35 4.66
C ASP A 422 25.10 23.02 4.59
N ALA A 423 25.02 24.29 4.16
CA ALA A 423 23.76 24.99 3.86
C ALA A 423 23.03 24.44 2.61
N GLU A 424 23.72 23.83 1.65
CA GLU A 424 23.11 23.13 0.51
C GLU A 424 22.76 21.68 0.84
N LYS A 425 23.51 21.02 1.73
CA LYS A 425 23.08 19.74 2.32
C LYS A 425 21.83 19.94 3.19
N TYR A 426 21.77 21.04 3.94
CA TYR A 426 20.62 21.43 4.75
C TYR A 426 19.39 21.75 3.88
N ARG A 427 19.53 22.53 2.78
CA ARG A 427 18.44 22.76 1.81
C ARG A 427 17.96 21.49 1.08
N ARG A 428 18.84 20.50 0.88
CA ARG A 428 18.47 19.18 0.33
C ARG A 428 17.73 18.32 1.34
N ALA A 429 18.10 18.40 2.63
CA ALA A 429 17.35 17.78 3.72
C ALA A 429 15.97 18.46 3.88
N GLU A 430 15.91 19.80 3.86
CA GLU A 430 14.68 20.61 3.89
C GLU A 430 13.70 20.26 2.76
N LYS A 431 14.21 19.86 1.58
CA LYS A 431 13.40 19.40 0.45
C LYS A 431 12.74 18.04 0.66
N ALA A 432 13.32 17.16 1.48
CA ALA A 432 12.65 15.96 1.96
C ALA A 432 11.59 16.30 3.03
N PHE A 433 11.80 17.37 3.80
CA PHE A 433 10.85 17.89 4.78
C PHE A 433 9.73 18.77 4.18
N GLY A 434 9.77 19.09 2.88
CA GLY A 434 8.82 20.01 2.24
C GLY A 434 7.35 19.55 2.30
N ARG A 435 7.09 18.25 2.47
CA ARG A 435 5.74 17.72 2.70
C ARG A 435 5.28 17.81 4.15
N ILE A 436 6.22 17.73 5.09
CA ILE A 436 5.95 17.83 6.53
C ILE A 436 5.84 19.30 6.98
N ARG A 437 6.62 20.21 6.37
CA ARG A 437 6.59 21.65 6.73
C ARG A 437 5.30 22.35 6.34
N GLY A 438 4.55 21.82 5.37
CA GLY A 438 3.23 22.35 4.99
C GLY A 438 2.21 22.29 6.13
N GLU A 439 2.41 21.43 7.13
CA GLU A 439 1.55 21.32 8.32
C GLU A 439 1.97 22.27 9.47
N LEU A 440 3.23 22.72 9.52
CA LEU A 440 3.69 23.72 10.51
C LEU A 440 3.25 25.15 10.16
N ALA A 441 2.86 25.40 8.91
CA ALA A 441 2.38 26.70 8.44
C ALA A 441 0.86 26.91 8.65
N GLN A 442 0.15 25.97 9.30
CA GLN A 442 -1.28 26.05 9.61
C GLN A 442 -1.57 26.18 11.12
N LEU A 443 -0.65 26.78 11.87
CA LEU A 443 -0.95 27.26 13.22
C LEU A 443 -1.39 28.73 13.09
N PRO A 444 -2.61 29.13 13.53
CA PRO A 444 -2.80 30.51 13.94
C PRO A 444 -1.91 30.77 15.16
N ASP A 445 -1.37 31.99 15.24
CA ASP A 445 -0.45 32.45 16.30
C ASP A 445 -0.91 32.10 17.72
#